data_AF-A0A7V3WLB6-F1
#
_entry.id   AF-A0A7V3WLB6-F1
#
_cell.length_a   1.000
_cell.length_b   1.000
_cell.length_c   1.000
_cell.angle_alpha   90.00
_cell.angle_beta   90.00
_cell.angle_gamma   90.00
#
_symmetry.space_group_name_H-M   'P 1'
#
loop_
_entity.id
_entity.type
_entity.pdbx_description
1 polymer ?
#
loop_
_entity_poly.entity_id
_entity_poly.type
_entity_poly.pdbx_seq_one_letter_code
_entity_poly.pdbx_strand_id
1 'polypeptide(L)'
;MQKDTVEICGLEIDVYSCSTVVVGTGAAGLNAADSLFAFGQKDIAIVTEGLKMGTSRNTGSDKQTYYKLTMSGDTPDSVADM
;
A
#
# COMPACT_ATOMS: atom_id res chain seq x y z
N MET A 1 -18.56 -8.03 0.02
CA MET A 1 -18.32 -7.08 1.12
C MET A 1 -19.61 -6.88 1.87
N GLN A 2 -19.59 -7.12 3.18
CA GLN A 2 -20.71 -6.86 4.08
C GLN A 2 -20.55 -5.48 4.71
N LYS A 3 -21.64 -4.74 4.82
CA LYS A 3 -21.69 -3.45 5.52
C LYS A 3 -22.58 -3.59 6.74
N ASP A 4 -22.05 -3.22 7.89
CA ASP A 4 -22.75 -3.11 9.16
C ASP A 4 -22.54 -1.70 9.74
N THR A 5 -23.19 -1.41 10.87
CA THR A 5 -23.02 -0.16 11.62
C THR A 5 -22.88 -0.50 13.10
N VAL A 6 -21.97 0.16 13.79
CA VAL A 6 -21.78 0.04 15.23
C VAL A 6 -21.85 1.42 15.88
N GLU A 7 -22.43 1.49 17.09
CA GLU A 7 -22.44 2.72 17.88
C GLU A 7 -21.24 2.72 18.84
N ILE A 8 -20.37 3.73 18.74
CA ILE A 8 -19.21 3.93 19.61
C ILE A 8 -19.22 5.37 20.10
N CYS A 9 -19.30 5.56 21.42
CA CYS A 9 -19.36 6.89 22.05
C CYS A 9 -20.49 7.79 21.51
N GLY A 10 -21.64 7.21 21.15
CA GLY A 10 -22.77 7.93 20.55
C GLY A 10 -22.57 8.32 19.09
N LEU A 11 -21.52 7.82 18.43
CA LEU A 11 -21.29 7.97 17.00
C LEU A 11 -21.63 6.67 16.27
N GLU A 12 -22.43 6.77 15.21
CA GLU A 12 -22.65 5.66 14.29
C GLU A 12 -21.45 5.54 13.35
N ILE A 13 -20.80 4.38 13.37
CA ILE A 13 -19.61 4.08 12.56
C ILE A 13 -19.94 2.95 11.60
N ASP A 14 -19.72 3.20 10.31
CA ASP A 14 -19.81 2.18 9.27
C ASP A 14 -18.69 1.15 9.42
N VAL A 15 -19.05 -0.14 9.42
CA VAL A 15 -18.10 -1.27 9.45
C VAL A 15 -18.22 -2.02 8.12
N TYR A 16 -17.11 -2.10 7.40
CA TYR A 16 -17.02 -2.88 6.17
C TYR A 16 -16.19 -4.14 6.42
N SER A 17 -16.82 -5.29 6.27
CA SER A 17 -16.19 -6.60 6.39
C SER A 17 -15.89 -7.15 5.01
N CYS A 18 -14.63 -7.52 4.77
CA CYS A 18 -14.17 -8.15 3.54
C CYS A 18 -13.07 -9.17 3.83
N SER A 19 -12.89 -10.11 2.91
CA SER A 19 -11.87 -11.16 3.03
C SER A 19 -10.45 -10.62 2.96
N THR A 20 -10.18 -9.54 2.22
CA THR A 20 -8.83 -9.00 2.09
C THR A 20 -8.83 -7.49 1.92
N VAL A 21 -8.03 -6.81 2.74
CA VAL A 21 -7.76 -5.36 2.64
C VAL A 21 -6.34 -5.14 2.17
N VAL A 22 -6.16 -4.37 1.10
CA VAL A 22 -4.87 -3.87 0.63
C VAL A 22 -4.72 -2.42 1.05
N VAL A 23 -3.66 -2.10 1.79
CA VAL A 23 -3.38 -0.73 2.23
C VAL A 23 -2.34 -0.10 1.30
N GLY A 24 -2.75 0.98 0.64
CA GLY A 24 -1.93 1.78 -0.27
C GLY A 24 -2.10 1.41 -1.75
N THR A 25 -2.00 2.43 -2.61
CA THR A 25 -2.07 2.32 -4.08
C THR A 25 -0.71 2.55 -4.73
N GLY A 26 0.35 2.04 -4.09
CA GLY A 26 1.65 1.86 -4.75
C GLY A 26 1.60 0.72 -5.77
N ALA A 27 2.70 0.55 -6.51
CA ALA A 27 2.82 -0.52 -7.51
C ALA A 27 2.54 -1.92 -6.92
N ALA A 28 3.07 -2.21 -5.74
CA ALA A 28 2.84 -3.48 -5.04
C ALA A 28 1.37 -3.65 -4.62
N GLY A 29 0.73 -2.61 -4.06
CA GLY A 29 -0.67 -2.68 -3.63
C GLY A 29 -1.63 -2.90 -4.80
N LEU A 30 -1.43 -2.18 -5.90
CA LEU A 30 -2.25 -2.36 -7.11
C LEU A 30 -2.03 -3.75 -7.73
N ASN A 31 -0.79 -4.23 -7.80
CA ASN A 31 -0.50 -5.58 -8.29
C ASN A 31 -1.13 -6.66 -7.40
N ALA A 32 -1.04 -6.50 -6.07
CA ALA A 32 -1.67 -7.44 -5.14
C ALA A 32 -3.18 -7.51 -5.35
N ALA A 33 -3.86 -6.36 -5.47
CA ALA A 33 -5.29 -6.31 -5.73
C ALA A 33 -5.66 -6.94 -7.09
N ASP A 34 -4.90 -6.64 -8.14
CA ASP A 34 -5.10 -7.21 -9.48
C ASP A 34 -4.91 -8.73 -9.49
N SER A 35 -3.84 -9.21 -8.85
CA SER A 35 -3.55 -10.64 -8.71
C SER A 35 -4.64 -11.38 -7.93
N LEU A 36 -5.08 -10.82 -6.79
CA LEU A 36 -6.18 -11.41 -5.99
C LEU A 36 -7.45 -11.54 -6.84
N PHE A 37 -7.80 -10.49 -7.57
CA PHE A 37 -8.97 -10.49 -8.44
C PHE A 37 -8.84 -11.54 -9.56
N ALA A 38 -7.67 -11.62 -10.20
CA ALA A 38 -7.37 -12.60 -11.25
C ALA A 38 -7.46 -14.05 -10.74
N PHE A 39 -7.04 -14.31 -9.50
CA PHE A 39 -7.15 -15.62 -8.85
C PHE A 39 -8.52 -15.91 -8.25
N GLY A 40 -9.52 -15.05 -8.47
CA GLY A 40 -10.91 -15.28 -8.10
C GLY A 40 -11.32 -14.73 -6.74
N GLN A 41 -10.39 -14.15 -5.97
CA GLN A 41 -10.73 -13.42 -4.76
C GLN A 41 -11.20 -12.01 -5.12
N LYS A 42 -12.52 -11.82 -5.15
CA LYS A 42 -13.15 -10.54 -5.53
C LYS A 42 -13.63 -9.72 -4.34
N ASP A 43 -13.69 -10.31 -3.15
CA ASP A 43 -14.09 -9.61 -1.92
C ASP A 43 -12.87 -8.88 -1.32
N ILE A 44 -12.45 -7.84 -2.04
CA ILE A 44 -11.26 -7.04 -1.75
C ILE A 44 -11.62 -5.57 -1.52
N ALA A 45 -10.90 -4.92 -0.61
CA ALA A 45 -10.92 -3.47 -0.42
C ALA A 45 -9.51 -2.89 -0.59
N ILE A 46 -9.40 -1.71 -1.20
CA ILE A 46 -8.15 -0.95 -1.21
C ILE A 46 -8.35 0.32 -0.40
N VAL A 47 -7.55 0.49 0.66
CA VAL A 47 -7.56 1.69 1.50
C VAL A 47 -6.37 2.56 1.11
N THR A 48 -6.64 3.77 0.65
CA THR A 48 -5.59 4.70 0.21
C THR A 48 -6.04 6.14 0.40
N GLU A 49 -5.07 7.04 0.56
CA GLU A 49 -5.28 8.49 0.52
C GLU A 49 -5.61 8.99 -0.90
N GLY A 50 -5.30 8.19 -1.93
CA GLY A 50 -5.73 8.45 -3.29
C GLY A 50 -5.12 7.49 -4.32
N LEU A 51 -5.90 7.13 -5.35
CA LEU A 51 -5.46 6.19 -6.40
C LEU A 51 -4.14 6.58 -7.07
N LYS A 52 -3.88 7.88 -7.20
CA LYS A 52 -2.71 8.43 -7.90
C LYS A 52 -1.55 8.78 -6.97
N MET A 53 -1.61 8.43 -5.69
CA MET A 53 -0.63 8.84 -4.66
C MET A 53 0.57 7.91 -4.50
N GLY A 54 0.67 6.82 -5.27
CA GLY A 54 1.80 5.90 -5.19
C GLY A 54 3.17 6.56 -5.46
N THR A 55 4.15 6.32 -4.60
CA THR A 55 5.52 6.90 -4.70
C THR A 55 6.17 6.62 -6.05
N SER A 56 6.11 5.37 -6.53
CA SER A 56 6.69 4.99 -7.82
C SER A 56 6.11 5.80 -8.99
N ARG A 57 4.82 6.15 -8.91
CA ARG A 57 4.13 6.94 -9.94
C ARG A 57 4.55 8.41 -9.89
N ASN A 58 4.65 8.99 -8.68
CA ASN A 58 4.83 10.43 -8.53
C ASN A 58 6.29 10.88 -8.44
N THR A 59 7.18 10.02 -7.97
CA THR A 59 8.57 10.40 -7.68
C THR A 59 9.59 9.39 -8.18
N GLY A 60 9.17 8.47 -9.06
CA GLY A 60 10.00 7.39 -9.60
C GLY A 60 10.13 6.20 -8.64
N SER A 61 10.34 5.00 -9.20
CA SER A 61 10.72 3.79 -8.45
C SER A 61 12.08 3.94 -7.76
N ASP A 62 12.90 4.81 -8.33
CA ASP A 62 14.30 4.98 -7.99
C ASP A 62 14.52 5.59 -6.60
N LYS A 63 13.61 6.42 -6.10
CA LYS A 63 13.72 6.92 -4.70
C LYS A 63 13.58 5.80 -3.66
N GLN A 64 12.78 4.77 -3.91
CA GLN A 64 12.77 3.57 -3.04
C GLN A 64 14.04 2.72 -3.18
N THR A 65 14.79 2.88 -4.27
CA THR A 65 16.02 2.13 -4.56
C THR A 65 17.25 2.84 -3.98
N TYR A 66 17.35 4.16 -4.12
CA TYR A 66 18.46 4.96 -3.57
C TYR A 66 18.37 5.19 -2.06
N TYR A 67 17.18 5.35 -1.48
CA TYR A 67 17.08 5.59 -0.02
C TYR A 67 17.14 4.32 0.84
N LYS A 68 17.30 3.14 0.24
CA LYS A 68 17.72 1.93 0.96
C LYS A 68 19.25 1.87 1.19
N LEU A 69 19.99 2.93 0.85
CA LEU A 69 21.44 3.05 1.10
C LEU A 69 21.79 3.56 2.51
N THR A 70 20.82 3.94 3.35
CA THR A 70 21.10 4.40 4.73
C THR A 70 20.70 3.40 5.81
N MET A 71 20.37 2.17 5.42
CA MET A 71 20.28 1.01 6.32
C MET A 71 21.50 0.08 6.21
N SER A 72 22.50 0.42 5.39
CA SER A 72 23.84 -0.18 5.46
C SER A 72 24.57 0.42 6.66
N GLY A 73 25.28 -0.44 7.42
CA GLY A 73 26.03 -0.08 8.61
C GLY A 73 27.20 0.88 8.35
N ASP A 74 28.13 0.99 9.31
CA ASP A 74 29.21 1.99 9.43
C ASP A 74 30.17 2.16 8.22
N THR A 75 29.96 1.46 7.12
CA THR A 75 30.75 1.56 5.88
C THR A 75 30.16 2.61 4.92
N PRO A 76 30.94 3.63 4.52
CA PRO A 76 30.54 4.57 3.48
C PRO A 76 30.37 3.84 2.14
N ASP A 77 29.24 4.05 1.48
CA ASP A 77 28.94 3.43 0.19
C ASP A 77 28.74 4.52 -0.88
N SER A 78 29.87 5.04 -1.37
CA SER A 78 29.92 6.08 -2.41
C SER A 78 30.13 5.48 -3.80
N VAL A 79 29.25 5.82 -4.75
CA VAL A 79 29.36 5.42 -6.18
C VAL A 79 30.63 5.95 -6.86
N ALA A 80 31.32 6.93 -6.25
CA ALA A 80 32.57 7.48 -6.75
C ALA A 80 33.81 6.62 -6.44
N ASP A 81 33.67 5.57 -5.62
CA ASP A 81 34.75 4.67 -5.22
C ASP A 81 34.67 3.27 -5.86
N MET A 82 33.99 3.12 -7.01
CA MET A 82 34.14 1.95 -7.90
C MET A 82 35.25 2.15 -8.92
#